data_AF-A0A2V8TFK5-F1
#
_entry.id   AF-A0A2V8TFK5-F1
#
_cell.length_a   1.000
_cell.length_b   1.000
_cell.length_c   1.000
_cell.angle_alpha   90.00
_cell.angle_beta   90.00
_cell.angle_gamma   90.00
#
_symmetry.space_group_name_H-M   'P 1'
#
loop_
_entity.id
_entity.type
_entity.pdbx_description
1 polymer ?
#
loop_
_entity_poly.entity_id
_entity_poly.type
_entity_poly.pdbx_seq_one_letter_code
_entity_poly.pdbx_strand_id
1 'polypeptide(L)'
;MIESVQFRNFKALRKTTLPLSRFTLIVGPNGSGKSTALQALRAVGDVRRLRVSEDAALDFHKMVTAGLELDDSATIEVDLRFERPFEGLTAQAIWRASGNVDLVLRPDDRPMGALIQMLGAIRIYSFDAGAMSVGTLLEPRMTLDPNGGNLAVVLDQLHNREPERFDQLNEEMARWLPEFDRILFDTRRALSDTSNRTFTGNAPSVGYPHSYLHSEPPIDRLPGGARSRHSSKIASRRP
;
A
#
# COMPACT_ATOMS: atom_id res chain seq x y z
N MET A 1 14.23 5.71 16.99
CA MET A 1 13.06 5.11 16.30
C MET A 1 11.83 5.96 16.65
N ILE A 2 10.72 5.92 15.91
CA ILE A 2 9.49 6.61 16.34
C ILE A 2 8.88 5.82 17.51
N GLU A 3 8.72 6.49 18.65
CA GLU A 3 8.15 5.94 19.90
C GLU A 3 6.62 6.05 19.90
N SER A 4 6.11 7.19 19.48
CA SER A 4 4.67 7.44 19.47
C SER A 4 4.31 8.55 18.51
N VAL A 5 3.04 8.53 18.10
CA VAL A 5 2.43 9.54 17.25
C VAL A 5 1.17 10.04 17.94
N GLN A 6 1.06 11.35 18.13
CA GLN A 6 -0.17 11.99 18.56
C GLN A 6 -0.81 12.71 17.37
N PHE A 7 -2.11 12.52 17.21
CA PHE A 7 -2.91 13.11 16.14
C PHE A 7 -3.91 14.09 16.73
N ARG A 8 -4.11 15.24 16.08
CA ARG A 8 -5.18 16.17 16.38
C ARG A 8 -5.84 16.64 15.09
N ASN A 9 -7.17 16.61 15.08
CA ASN A 9 -8.00 17.04 13.95
C ASN A 9 -7.68 16.37 12.60
N PHE A 10 -7.12 15.15 12.60
CA PHE A 10 -6.72 14.45 11.38
C PHE A 10 -7.76 13.38 10.98
N LYS A 11 -8.65 13.71 10.05
CA LYS A 11 -9.75 12.87 9.55
C LYS A 11 -10.56 12.26 10.70
N ALA A 12 -10.59 10.94 10.84
CA ALA A 12 -11.28 10.26 11.93
C ALA A 12 -10.59 10.44 13.31
N LEU A 13 -9.32 10.86 13.35
CA LEU A 13 -8.51 10.98 14.56
C LEU A 13 -8.59 12.41 15.12
N ARG A 14 -9.62 12.67 15.94
CA ARG A 14 -9.81 13.99 16.59
C ARG A 14 -8.71 14.33 17.57
N LYS A 15 -8.38 13.37 18.44
CA LYS A 15 -7.33 13.45 19.46
C LYS A 15 -6.96 12.04 19.90
N THR A 16 -5.90 11.49 19.34
CA THR A 16 -5.50 10.09 19.58
C THR A 16 -3.99 10.00 19.71
N THR A 17 -3.49 9.11 20.57
CA THR A 17 -2.07 8.80 20.65
C THR A 17 -1.87 7.33 20.33
N LEU A 18 -0.98 7.03 19.39
CA LEU A 18 -0.61 5.67 18.96
C LEU A 18 0.84 5.41 19.41
N PRO A 19 1.07 4.53 20.39
CA PRO A 19 2.41 4.03 20.68
C PRO A 19 2.90 3.18 19.50
N LEU A 20 4.20 3.27 19.20
CA LEU A 20 4.85 2.53 18.14
C LEU A 20 6.06 1.78 18.70
N SER A 21 6.24 0.56 18.22
CA SER A 21 7.43 -0.27 18.43
C SER A 21 8.01 -0.74 17.09
N ARG A 22 9.17 -1.42 17.12
CA ARG A 22 9.83 -2.02 15.94
C ARG A 22 8.87 -2.73 15.00
N PHE A 23 7.89 -3.41 15.57
CA PHE A 23 6.75 -3.98 14.89
C PHE A 23 5.48 -3.55 15.62
N THR A 24 4.49 -3.01 14.90
CA THR A 24 3.21 -2.56 15.47
C THR A 24 2.07 -3.06 14.59
N LEU A 25 1.17 -3.87 15.16
CA LEU A 25 -0.02 -4.38 14.46
C LEU A 25 -1.25 -3.58 14.91
N ILE A 26 -1.92 -2.92 13.96
CA ILE A 26 -3.14 -2.14 14.22
C ILE A 26 -4.36 -2.93 13.74
N VAL A 27 -5.19 -3.39 14.68
CA VAL A 27 -6.44 -4.10 14.41
C VAL A 27 -7.65 -3.30 14.89
N GLY A 28 -8.80 -3.47 14.25
CA GLY A 28 -10.04 -2.81 14.66
C GLY A 28 -11.10 -2.77 13.57
N PRO A 29 -12.34 -2.35 13.89
CA PRO A 29 -13.46 -2.30 12.96
C PRO A 29 -13.23 -1.41 11.73
N ASN A 30 -14.03 -1.59 10.68
CA ASN A 30 -14.03 -0.68 9.54
C ASN A 30 -14.38 0.74 9.99
N GLY A 31 -13.69 1.75 9.44
CA GLY A 31 -13.88 3.14 9.84
C GLY A 31 -13.20 3.56 11.16
N SER A 32 -12.53 2.65 11.88
CA SER A 32 -11.91 2.98 13.18
C SER A 32 -10.64 3.86 13.10
N GLY A 33 -10.25 4.32 11.90
CA GLY A 33 -9.09 5.22 11.72
C GLY A 33 -7.73 4.53 11.49
N LYS A 34 -7.68 3.21 11.24
CA LYS A 34 -6.41 2.48 10.98
C LYS A 34 -5.65 3.04 9.78
N SER A 35 -6.33 3.12 8.62
CA SER A 35 -5.75 3.70 7.41
C SER A 35 -5.46 5.19 7.59
N THR A 36 -6.25 5.89 8.42
CA THR A 36 -6.02 7.28 8.79
C THR A 36 -4.70 7.47 9.54
N ALA A 37 -4.37 6.59 10.49
CA ALA A 37 -3.11 6.63 11.23
C ALA A 37 -1.91 6.45 10.29
N LEU A 38 -1.99 5.50 9.35
CA LEU A 38 -0.96 5.32 8.32
C LEU A 38 -0.83 6.55 7.41
N GLN A 39 -1.96 7.11 6.95
CA GLN A 39 -1.96 8.32 6.12
C GLN A 39 -1.32 9.53 6.83
N ALA A 40 -1.55 9.70 8.13
CA ALA A 40 -0.93 10.77 8.91
C ALA A 40 0.59 10.63 8.98
N LEU A 41 1.10 9.41 9.22
CA LEU A 41 2.54 9.13 9.16
C LEU A 41 3.14 9.46 7.79
N ARG A 42 2.42 9.13 6.71
CA ARG A 42 2.82 9.53 5.35
C ARG A 42 2.91 11.03 5.21
N ALA A 43 1.87 11.74 5.65
CA ALA A 43 1.75 13.17 5.52
C ALA A 43 2.95 13.86 6.17
N VAL A 44 3.39 13.43 7.37
CA VAL A 44 4.60 13.94 8.03
C VAL A 44 5.86 13.72 7.17
N GLY A 45 6.03 12.52 6.60
CA GLY A 45 7.15 12.25 5.69
C GLY A 45 7.13 13.09 4.41
N ASP A 46 5.93 13.42 3.93
CA ASP A 46 5.70 14.24 2.74
C ASP A 46 5.80 15.76 3.02
N VAL A 47 5.74 16.25 4.28
CA VAL A 47 5.98 17.67 4.60
C VAL A 47 7.33 18.17 4.05
N ARG A 48 8.33 17.29 3.97
CA ARG A 48 9.61 17.60 3.29
C ARG A 48 9.42 17.95 1.80
N ARG A 49 8.53 17.23 1.12
CA ARG A 49 8.23 17.41 -0.31
C ARG A 49 7.34 18.62 -0.57
N LEU A 50 6.47 18.95 0.39
CA LEU A 50 5.44 20.00 0.28
C LEU A 50 5.96 21.44 0.45
N ARG A 51 7.24 21.66 0.75
CA ARG A 51 7.82 23.03 0.74
C ARG A 51 7.86 23.69 -0.65
N VAL A 52 7.23 23.11 -1.68
CA VAL A 52 7.35 23.51 -3.09
C VAL A 52 6.02 23.59 -3.87
N SER A 53 4.82 23.44 -3.29
CA SER A 53 3.59 23.56 -4.11
C SER A 53 2.37 24.21 -3.46
N GLU A 54 1.59 24.93 -4.28
CA GLU A 54 0.29 25.54 -4.00
C GLU A 54 -0.82 24.53 -3.61
N ASP A 55 -0.57 23.23 -3.79
CA ASP A 55 -1.51 22.13 -3.52
C ASP A 55 -1.73 21.83 -2.03
N ALA A 56 -0.92 22.41 -1.14
CA ALA A 56 -0.99 22.13 0.30
C ALA A 56 -2.34 22.49 0.95
N ALA A 57 -3.04 23.51 0.42
CA ALA A 57 -4.37 23.92 0.90
C ALA A 57 -5.48 22.93 0.48
N LEU A 58 -5.37 22.33 -0.71
CA LEU A 58 -6.29 21.28 -1.18
C LEU A 58 -6.15 20.00 -0.36
N ASP A 59 -5.01 19.79 0.29
CA ASP A 59 -4.77 18.69 1.20
C ASP A 59 -5.36 18.93 2.60
N PHE A 60 -5.37 20.18 3.12
CA PHE A 60 -5.93 20.47 4.46
C PHE A 60 -7.39 20.03 4.59
N HIS A 61 -8.26 20.47 3.68
CA HIS A 61 -9.70 20.13 3.73
C HIS A 61 -9.98 18.63 3.55
N LYS A 62 -9.08 17.88 2.89
CA LYS A 62 -9.17 16.41 2.76
C LYS A 62 -8.66 15.68 4.00
N MET A 63 -7.85 16.34 4.82
CA MET A 63 -7.23 15.78 6.01
C MET A 63 -7.91 16.22 7.30
N VAL A 64 -8.66 17.32 7.32
CA VAL A 64 -9.29 17.84 8.54
C VAL A 64 -10.42 16.92 9.02
N THR A 65 -10.57 16.83 10.33
CA THR A 65 -11.70 16.15 10.97
C THR A 65 -13.03 16.78 10.58
N ALA A 66 -14.01 15.93 10.24
CA ALA A 66 -15.36 16.37 9.94
C ALA A 66 -16.02 17.06 11.14
N GLY A 67 -16.64 18.22 10.90
CA GLY A 67 -17.32 19.01 11.93
C GLY A 67 -16.38 19.80 12.84
N LEU A 68 -15.11 19.99 12.46
CA LEU A 68 -14.29 21.05 13.03
C LEU A 68 -14.74 22.40 12.45
N GLU A 69 -14.88 23.43 13.29
CA GLU A 69 -15.10 24.79 12.81
C GLU A 69 -13.85 25.28 12.08
N LEU A 70 -14.02 25.65 10.82
CA LEU A 70 -12.93 26.05 9.92
C LEU A 70 -12.79 27.57 9.97
N ASP A 71 -12.20 28.07 11.05
CA ASP A 71 -11.69 29.44 11.10
C ASP A 71 -10.20 29.49 10.70
N ASP A 72 -9.64 30.69 10.62
CA ASP A 72 -8.23 30.90 10.26
C ASP A 72 -7.24 30.31 11.29
N SER A 73 -7.72 29.93 12.48
CA SER A 73 -6.93 29.32 13.54
C SER A 73 -6.95 27.78 13.51
N ALA A 74 -7.81 27.18 12.68
CA ALA A 74 -7.94 25.73 12.60
C ALA A 74 -6.64 25.05 12.13
N THR A 75 -6.16 24.11 12.94
CA THR A 75 -4.96 23.32 12.68
C THR A 75 -5.23 21.82 12.67
N ILE A 76 -4.44 21.12 11.85
CA ILE A 76 -4.22 19.67 11.95
C ILE A 76 -2.81 19.50 12.50
N GLU A 77 -2.66 18.68 13.52
CA GLU A 77 -1.37 18.48 14.19
C GLU A 77 -1.03 16.99 14.24
N VAL A 78 0.20 16.66 13.89
CA VAL A 78 0.78 15.34 14.07
C VAL A 78 2.11 15.50 14.79
N ASP A 79 2.16 15.01 16.03
CA ASP A 79 3.35 15.07 16.88
C ASP A 79 4.01 13.69 16.95
N LEU A 80 5.29 13.64 16.64
CA LEU A 80 6.13 12.46 16.75
C LEU A 80 7.05 12.60 17.96
N ARG A 81 7.13 11.54 18.76
CA ARG A 81 8.17 11.33 19.76
C ARG A 81 9.09 10.22 19.32
N PHE A 82 10.35 10.31 19.72
CA PHE A 82 11.35 9.36 19.28
C PHE A 82 12.08 8.72 20.45
N GLU A 83 12.31 7.42 20.31
CA GLU A 83 13.30 6.68 21.10
C GLU A 83 14.70 6.90 20.49
N ARG A 84 15.71 6.28 21.13
CA ARG A 84 17.10 6.28 20.67
C ARG A 84 17.23 5.99 19.16
N PRO A 85 18.16 6.65 18.46
CA PRO A 85 19.15 7.63 18.96
C PRO A 85 18.60 9.06 19.11
N PHE A 86 17.30 9.28 18.86
CA PHE A 86 16.67 10.59 18.86
C PHE A 86 15.89 10.87 20.15
N GLU A 87 16.24 10.20 21.25
CA GLU A 87 15.60 10.37 22.55
C GLU A 87 15.61 11.84 22.98
N GLY A 88 14.45 12.33 23.43
CA GLY A 88 14.24 13.73 23.81
C GLY A 88 13.91 14.67 22.64
N LEU A 89 13.97 14.20 21.39
CA LEU A 89 13.49 14.96 20.24
C LEU A 89 11.98 14.76 20.03
N THR A 90 11.34 15.80 19.53
CA THR A 90 9.96 15.78 19.04
C THR A 90 9.89 16.44 17.68
N ALA A 91 9.01 15.95 16.82
CA ALA A 91 8.69 16.56 15.54
C ALA A 91 7.20 16.83 15.46
N GLN A 92 6.83 18.09 15.27
CA GLN A 92 5.44 18.54 15.20
C GLN A 92 5.18 19.06 13.79
N ALA A 93 4.34 18.34 13.05
CA ALA A 93 3.83 18.78 11.76
C ALA A 93 2.49 19.48 11.96
N ILE A 94 2.36 20.70 11.45
CA ILE A 94 1.17 21.55 11.60
C ILE A 94 0.71 21.98 10.22
N TRP A 95 -0.48 21.54 9.82
CA TRP A 95 -1.16 22.09 8.64
C TRP A 95 -2.18 23.11 9.11
N ARG A 96 -2.22 24.27 8.44
CA ARG A 96 -3.14 25.38 8.76
C ARG A 96 -4.17 25.54 7.66
N ALA A 97 -5.37 26.00 8.02
CA ALA A 97 -6.41 26.35 7.06
C ALA A 97 -5.95 27.39 6.02
N SER A 98 -4.98 28.24 6.37
CA SER A 98 -4.34 29.21 5.45
C SER A 98 -3.47 28.58 4.35
N GLY A 99 -3.28 27.25 4.36
CA GLY A 99 -2.49 26.51 3.36
C GLY A 99 -1.02 26.32 3.73
N ASN A 100 -0.54 26.95 4.81
CA ASN A 100 0.82 26.77 5.30
C ASN A 100 0.98 25.43 6.03
N VAL A 101 2.15 24.81 5.84
CA VAL A 101 2.55 23.59 6.54
C VAL A 101 3.90 23.81 7.22
N ASP A 102 3.92 23.66 8.54
CA ASP A 102 5.12 23.80 9.37
C ASP A 102 5.59 22.41 9.83
N LEU A 103 6.90 22.18 9.84
CA LEU A 103 7.52 21.07 10.57
C LEU A 103 8.48 21.65 11.60
N VAL A 104 8.05 21.61 12.86
CA VAL A 104 8.81 22.14 14.00
C VAL A 104 9.49 20.99 14.73
N LEU A 105 10.80 21.10 14.91
CA LEU A 105 11.61 20.10 15.61
C LEU A 105 12.02 20.70 16.96
N ARG A 106 11.92 19.92 18.04
CA ARG A 106 12.32 20.40 19.38
C ARG A 106 13.10 19.32 20.13
N PRO A 107 14.23 19.66 20.79
CA PRO A 107 14.91 20.96 20.78
C PRO A 107 15.60 21.24 19.42
N ASP A 108 15.74 22.53 19.07
CA ASP A 108 16.23 23.02 17.75
C ASP A 108 17.73 22.75 17.49
N ASP A 109 18.49 22.36 18.53
CA ASP A 109 19.96 22.25 18.52
C ASP A 109 20.50 20.87 18.12
N ARG A 110 19.62 19.90 17.84
CA ARG A 110 19.99 18.52 17.53
C ARG A 110 20.15 18.28 16.02
N PRO A 111 20.94 17.27 15.60
CA PRO A 111 21.25 17.05 14.19
C PRO A 111 19.99 16.75 13.35
N MET A 112 19.54 17.77 12.62
CA MET A 112 18.35 17.75 11.76
C MET A 112 18.44 16.71 10.63
N GLY A 113 19.64 16.53 10.07
CA GLY A 113 19.85 15.74 8.84
C GLY A 113 19.44 14.27 8.97
N ALA A 114 19.86 13.60 10.05
CA ALA A 114 19.53 12.19 10.28
C ALA A 114 18.05 11.97 10.55
N LEU A 115 17.41 12.91 11.29
CA LEU A 115 15.98 12.85 11.56
C LEU A 115 15.16 13.08 10.28
N ILE A 116 15.52 14.09 9.49
CA ILE A 116 14.88 14.38 8.20
C ILE A 116 15.04 13.19 7.25
N GLN A 117 16.22 12.55 7.21
CA GLN A 117 16.44 11.36 6.39
C GLN A 117 15.54 10.20 6.84
N MET A 118 15.40 9.99 8.14
CA MET A 118 14.53 8.95 8.71
C MET A 118 13.05 9.20 8.38
N LEU A 119 12.55 10.44 8.56
CA LEU A 119 11.18 10.80 8.17
C LEU A 119 10.95 10.64 6.66
N GLY A 120 11.94 11.00 5.84
CA GLY A 120 11.91 10.79 4.40
C GLY A 120 12.02 9.32 3.97
N ALA A 121 12.36 8.41 4.88
CA ALA A 121 12.40 6.97 4.65
C ALA A 121 11.06 6.27 4.95
N ILE A 122 10.05 6.98 5.47
CA ILE A 122 8.71 6.43 5.66
C ILE A 122 8.16 5.96 4.31
N ARG A 123 7.68 4.72 4.25
CA ARG A 123 7.05 4.10 3.08
C ARG A 123 5.75 3.45 3.50
N ILE A 124 4.74 3.52 2.63
CA ILE A 124 3.46 2.84 2.81
C ILE A 124 3.25 1.92 1.62
N TYR A 125 2.94 0.67 1.94
CA TYR A 125 2.64 -0.36 0.97
C TYR A 125 1.18 -0.77 1.09
N SER A 126 0.53 -0.96 -0.05
CA SER A 126 -0.82 -1.47 -0.23
C SER A 126 -0.78 -2.47 -1.37
N PHE A 127 -0.39 -3.70 -1.05
CA PHE A 127 -0.12 -4.71 -2.04
C PHE A 127 -1.37 -5.13 -2.83
N ASP A 128 -1.20 -5.16 -4.15
CA ASP A 128 -2.17 -5.64 -5.12
C ASP A 128 -1.62 -6.88 -5.81
N ALA A 129 -2.34 -7.99 -5.73
CA ALA A 129 -1.89 -9.27 -6.26
C ALA A 129 -1.69 -9.22 -7.79
N GLY A 130 -2.50 -8.43 -8.50
CA GLY A 130 -2.35 -8.19 -9.93
C GLY A 130 -0.99 -7.56 -10.22
N ALA A 131 -0.71 -6.39 -9.64
CA ALA A 131 0.53 -5.65 -9.81
C ALA A 131 1.79 -6.45 -9.42
N MET A 132 1.72 -7.26 -8.35
CA MET A 132 2.84 -8.09 -7.90
C MET A 132 3.18 -9.22 -8.88
N SER A 133 2.19 -9.73 -9.61
CA SER A 133 2.35 -10.84 -10.55
C SER A 133 2.88 -10.42 -11.92
N VAL A 134 2.85 -9.12 -12.23
CA VAL A 134 3.30 -8.59 -13.52
C VAL A 134 4.80 -8.79 -13.66
N GLY A 135 5.20 -9.41 -14.76
CA GLY A 135 6.61 -9.50 -15.10
C GLY A 135 7.19 -8.14 -15.46
N THR A 136 8.40 -7.86 -14.98
CA THR A 136 9.06 -6.56 -15.17
C THR A 136 10.44 -6.75 -15.81
N LEU A 137 10.81 -5.80 -16.67
CA LEU A 137 12.16 -5.68 -17.21
C LEU A 137 13.17 -5.39 -16.10
N LEU A 138 14.32 -6.04 -16.16
CA LEU A 138 15.39 -5.86 -15.18
C LEU A 138 16.09 -4.51 -15.39
N GLU A 139 15.84 -3.57 -14.49
CA GLU A 139 16.60 -2.33 -14.43
C GLU A 139 17.47 -2.27 -13.15
N PRO A 140 18.70 -1.70 -13.25
CA PRO A 140 19.54 -1.49 -12.08
C PRO A 140 18.83 -0.60 -11.05
N ARG A 141 18.80 -1.02 -9.78
CA ARG A 141 18.28 -0.26 -8.63
C ARG A 141 16.77 -0.06 -8.59
N MET A 142 15.99 -0.88 -9.31
CA MET A 142 14.54 -0.93 -9.10
C MET A 142 14.19 -1.21 -7.63
N THR A 143 13.19 -0.49 -7.13
CA THR A 143 12.65 -0.65 -5.78
C THR A 143 11.23 -1.18 -5.83
N LEU A 144 10.77 -1.79 -4.74
CA LEU A 144 9.40 -2.25 -4.60
C LEU A 144 8.44 -1.05 -4.64
N ASP A 145 7.49 -1.08 -5.55
CA ASP A 145 6.48 -0.03 -5.68
C ASP A 145 5.47 -0.11 -4.52
N PRO A 146 4.76 1.01 -4.20
CA PRO A 146 3.76 1.01 -3.14
C PRO A 146 2.66 -0.05 -3.30
N ASN A 147 2.33 -0.46 -4.53
CA ASN A 147 1.35 -1.50 -4.80
C ASN A 147 1.94 -2.92 -4.85
N GLY A 148 3.26 -3.07 -4.63
CA GLY A 148 3.97 -4.34 -4.76
C GLY A 148 4.48 -4.66 -6.15
N GLY A 149 4.35 -3.73 -7.11
CA GLY A 149 5.03 -3.82 -8.40
C GLY A 149 6.56 -3.93 -8.25
N ASN A 150 7.22 -4.47 -9.28
CA ASN A 150 8.65 -4.78 -9.32
C ASN A 150 9.12 -5.84 -8.31
N LEU A 151 8.20 -6.55 -7.64
CA LEU A 151 8.56 -7.55 -6.63
C LEU A 151 9.53 -8.61 -7.17
N ALA A 152 9.28 -9.13 -8.37
CA ALA A 152 10.15 -10.13 -8.99
C ALA A 152 11.59 -9.63 -9.17
N VAL A 153 11.76 -8.36 -9.60
CA VAL A 153 13.07 -7.73 -9.79
C VAL A 153 13.77 -7.51 -8.45
N VAL A 154 13.04 -7.06 -7.43
CA VAL A 154 13.60 -6.84 -6.08
C VAL A 154 14.06 -8.15 -5.46
N LEU A 155 13.27 -9.23 -5.59
CA LEU A 155 13.63 -10.55 -5.08
C LEU A 155 14.83 -11.14 -5.85
N ASP A 156 14.90 -10.96 -7.17
CA ASP A 156 16.05 -11.40 -7.97
C ASP A 156 17.33 -10.62 -7.60
N GLN A 157 17.22 -9.31 -7.39
CA GLN A 157 18.34 -8.50 -6.89
C GLN A 157 18.79 -8.93 -5.50
N LEU A 158 17.84 -9.27 -4.61
CA LEU A 158 18.14 -9.77 -3.27
C LEU A 158 18.87 -11.11 -3.35
N HIS A 159 18.38 -12.03 -4.18
CA HIS A 159 19.03 -13.32 -4.44
C HIS A 159 20.48 -13.16 -4.92
N ASN A 160 20.71 -12.23 -5.86
CA ASN A 160 22.01 -12.05 -6.48
C ASN A 160 23.01 -11.24 -5.63
N ARG A 161 22.54 -10.30 -4.80
CA ARG A 161 23.41 -9.39 -4.03
C ARG A 161 23.60 -9.81 -2.58
N GLU A 162 22.56 -10.38 -1.97
CA GLU A 162 22.54 -10.74 -0.55
C GLU A 162 21.92 -12.14 -0.38
N PRO A 163 22.58 -13.19 -0.91
CA PRO A 163 22.03 -14.55 -0.94
C PRO A 163 21.69 -15.10 0.44
N GLU A 164 22.49 -14.78 1.47
CA GLU A 164 22.20 -15.17 2.86
C GLU A 164 20.86 -14.60 3.36
N ARG A 165 20.52 -13.36 3.00
CA ARG A 165 19.22 -12.76 3.35
C ARG A 165 18.08 -13.38 2.54
N PHE A 166 18.34 -13.73 1.30
CA PHE A 166 17.36 -14.43 0.46
C PHE A 166 17.06 -15.83 1.01
N ASP A 167 18.05 -16.54 1.51
CA ASP A 167 17.85 -17.85 2.13
C ASP A 167 17.08 -17.73 3.45
N GLN A 168 17.40 -16.74 4.30
CA GLN A 168 16.60 -16.43 5.50
C GLN A 168 15.13 -16.13 5.17
N LEU A 169 14.87 -15.41 4.07
CA LEU A 169 13.51 -15.15 3.60
C LEU A 169 12.79 -16.46 3.24
N ASN A 170 13.47 -17.39 2.54
CA ASN A 170 12.88 -18.68 2.19
C ASN A 170 12.61 -19.53 3.43
N GLU A 171 13.52 -19.55 4.41
CA GLU A 171 13.33 -20.26 5.68
C GLU A 171 12.13 -19.74 6.47
N GLU A 172 11.96 -18.41 6.52
CA GLU A 172 10.76 -17.81 7.10
C GLU A 172 9.52 -18.21 6.31
N MET A 173 9.51 -18.11 4.98
CA MET A 173 8.35 -18.50 4.18
C MET A 173 7.95 -19.96 4.40
N ALA A 174 8.91 -20.90 4.39
CA ALA A 174 8.65 -22.31 4.64
C ALA A 174 8.11 -22.58 6.06
N ARG A 175 8.49 -21.74 7.05
CA ARG A 175 7.95 -21.84 8.41
C ARG A 175 6.47 -21.45 8.48
N TRP A 176 6.05 -20.44 7.73
CA TRP A 176 4.66 -19.96 7.72
C TRP A 176 3.76 -20.73 6.75
N LEU A 177 4.34 -21.24 5.65
CA LEU A 177 3.68 -22.00 4.60
C LEU A 177 4.50 -23.29 4.34
N PRO A 178 4.27 -24.38 5.10
CA PRO A 178 5.06 -25.61 4.98
C PRO A 178 4.99 -26.27 3.60
N GLU A 179 3.95 -25.97 2.80
CA GLU A 179 3.81 -26.41 1.41
C GLU A 179 4.71 -25.62 0.44
N PHE A 180 5.31 -24.52 0.90
CA PHE A 180 6.21 -23.70 0.13
C PHE A 180 7.65 -24.21 0.30
N ASP A 181 8.27 -24.63 -0.80
CA ASP A 181 9.67 -25.09 -0.78
C ASP A 181 10.65 -23.93 -0.99
N ARG A 182 10.60 -23.27 -2.16
CA ARG A 182 11.50 -22.16 -2.47
C ARG A 182 10.95 -21.20 -3.52
N ILE A 183 11.35 -19.94 -3.40
CA ILE A 183 11.23 -18.93 -4.46
C ILE A 183 12.18 -19.31 -5.62
N LEU A 184 11.62 -19.56 -6.80
CA LEU A 184 12.37 -19.82 -8.03
C LEU A 184 12.19 -18.68 -9.03
N PHE A 185 13.26 -18.32 -9.74
CA PHE A 185 13.22 -17.36 -10.84
C PHE A 185 13.34 -18.06 -12.17
N ASP A 186 12.29 -17.97 -12.99
CA ASP A 186 12.40 -18.37 -14.40
C ASP A 186 13.02 -17.22 -15.21
N THR A 187 14.23 -17.45 -15.70
CA THR A 187 14.88 -16.53 -16.62
C THR A 187 14.45 -16.89 -18.04
N ARG A 188 13.31 -16.36 -18.51
CA ARG A 188 13.01 -16.40 -19.94
C ARG A 188 14.05 -15.55 -20.68
N ARG A 189 15.06 -16.21 -21.26
CA ARG A 189 15.92 -15.61 -22.29
C ARG A 189 15.02 -15.26 -23.48
N ALA A 190 14.69 -13.98 -23.63
CA ALA A 190 14.04 -13.49 -24.83
C ALA A 190 15.00 -13.69 -26.01
N LEU A 191 14.68 -14.65 -26.88
CA LEU A 191 15.08 -14.53 -28.28
C LEU A 191 14.29 -13.32 -28.80
N SER A 192 15.00 -12.26 -29.19
CA SER A 192 14.52 -10.90 -29.50
C SER A 192 14.15 -10.00 -28.30
N ASP A 193 15.16 -9.27 -27.85
CA ASP A 193 15.16 -7.87 -27.41
C ASP A 193 13.90 -7.28 -26.72
N THR A 194 13.40 -7.92 -25.66
CA THR A 194 12.79 -7.29 -24.45
C THR A 194 12.46 -8.37 -23.42
N SER A 195 13.28 -8.50 -22.37
CA SER A 195 13.19 -9.60 -21.39
C SER A 195 12.23 -9.31 -20.22
N ASN A 196 11.03 -9.88 -20.25
CA ASN A 196 10.09 -9.84 -19.13
C ASN A 196 10.25 -11.09 -18.24
N ARG A 197 10.46 -10.93 -16.92
CA ARG A 197 10.58 -12.05 -15.96
C ARG A 197 9.36 -12.14 -15.05
N THR A 198 8.81 -13.35 -14.87
CA THR A 198 7.64 -13.62 -14.00
C THR A 198 8.06 -14.51 -12.82
N PHE A 199 7.39 -14.39 -11.68
CA PHE A 199 7.63 -15.25 -10.50
C PHE A 199 6.56 -16.36 -10.40
N THR A 200 6.97 -17.59 -10.10
CA THR A 200 6.08 -18.73 -9.83
C THR A 200 6.49 -19.43 -8.54
N GLY A 201 5.53 -19.68 -7.63
CA GLY A 201 5.73 -20.58 -6.49
C GLY A 201 5.33 -22.00 -6.88
N ASN A 202 6.21 -22.97 -6.63
CA ASN A 202 5.87 -24.38 -6.79
C ASN A 202 5.38 -24.95 -5.44
N ALA A 203 4.18 -25.52 -5.43
CA ALA A 203 3.72 -26.42 -4.38
C ALA A 203 4.05 -27.87 -4.80
N PRO A 204 4.42 -28.77 -3.86
CA PRO A 204 4.62 -30.18 -4.19
C PRO A 204 3.30 -30.76 -4.71
N SER A 205 3.38 -31.44 -5.85
CA SER A 205 2.27 -32.17 -6.47
C SER A 205 1.83 -33.33 -5.58
N VAL A 206 0.89 -33.06 -4.67
CA VAL A 206 0.09 -34.11 -4.04
C VAL A 206 -0.83 -34.64 -5.12
N GLY A 207 -0.47 -35.78 -5.70
CA GLY A 207 -1.19 -36.44 -6.77
C GLY A 207 -2.61 -36.81 -6.34
N TYR A 208 -3.59 -36.06 -6.84
CA TYR A 208 -4.96 -36.55 -6.95
C TYR A 208 -5.10 -37.33 -8.26
N PRO A 209 -5.60 -38.58 -8.24
CA PRO A 209 -5.76 -39.35 -9.46
C PRO A 209 -6.80 -38.70 -10.38
N HIS A 210 -6.37 -38.37 -11.59
CA HIS A 210 -7.22 -37.98 -12.71
C HIS A 210 -8.14 -39.14 -13.10
N SER A 211 -9.44 -38.99 -12.87
CA SER A 211 -10.46 -39.66 -13.67
C SER A 211 -11.83 -39.00 -13.49
N TYR A 212 -12.14 -37.97 -14.27
CA TYR A 212 -13.50 -37.67 -14.74
C TYR A 212 -13.40 -36.85 -16.03
N LEU A 213 -13.36 -37.55 -17.16
CA LEU A 213 -13.88 -37.03 -18.42
C LEU A 213 -15.41 -37.01 -18.28
N HIS A 214 -16.03 -35.83 -18.35
CA HIS A 214 -17.42 -35.73 -18.76
C HIS A 214 -17.52 -34.82 -19.99
N SER A 215 -17.75 -35.50 -21.10
CA SER A 215 -18.29 -35.05 -22.37
C SER A 215 -19.51 -34.14 -22.20
N GLU A 216 -19.49 -32.98 -22.84
CA GLU A 216 -20.70 -32.21 -23.18
C GLU A 216 -21.59 -33.04 -24.13
N PRO A 217 -22.93 -33.03 -23.99
CA PRO A 217 -23.81 -33.63 -24.97
C PRO A 217 -24.21 -32.61 -26.06
N PRO A 218 -24.44 -33.05 -27.31
CA PRO A 218 -24.90 -32.20 -28.39
C PRO A 218 -26.41 -31.99 -28.32
N ILE A 219 -26.88 -30.76 -28.56
CA ILE A 219 -28.31 -30.46 -28.73
C ILE A 219 -28.64 -30.44 -30.23
N ASP A 220 -29.34 -31.47 -30.68
CA ASP A 220 -29.88 -31.58 -32.03
C ASP A 220 -31.36 -31.12 -32.08
N ARG A 221 -31.75 -30.62 -33.26
CA ARG A 221 -33.01 -29.92 -33.58
C ARG A 221 -34.20 -30.88 -33.73
N LEU A 222 -35.44 -30.43 -33.45
CA LEU A 222 -36.57 -30.11 -34.39
C LEU A 222 -37.93 -30.42 -33.69
N PRO A 223 -39.14 -30.08 -34.23
CA PRO A 223 -39.57 -29.01 -35.14
C PRO A 223 -40.87 -28.25 -34.71
N GLY A 224 -41.14 -27.10 -35.36
CA GLY A 224 -42.49 -26.70 -35.80
C GLY A 224 -43.30 -25.71 -34.94
N GLY A 225 -43.77 -24.61 -35.55
CA GLY A 225 -44.97 -23.91 -35.05
C GLY A 225 -45.07 -22.38 -35.19
N ALA A 226 -45.16 -21.87 -36.42
CA ALA A 226 -45.98 -20.73 -36.88
C ALA A 226 -45.98 -19.34 -36.19
N ARG A 227 -45.57 -18.34 -37.00
CA ARG A 227 -46.24 -17.04 -37.32
C ARG A 227 -46.69 -16.10 -36.18
N SER A 228 -46.18 -14.85 -36.18
CA SER A 228 -46.87 -13.67 -36.75
C SER A 228 -46.28 -12.34 -36.23
N ARG A 229 -46.56 -11.27 -36.98
CA ARG A 229 -46.07 -9.89 -36.96
C ARG A 229 -46.75 -8.99 -35.90
N HIS A 230 -46.22 -7.76 -35.81
CA HIS A 230 -46.76 -6.48 -35.26
C HIS A 230 -46.20 -6.10 -33.88
N SER A 231 -45.40 -5.03 -33.71
CA SER A 231 -45.57 -3.57 -33.96
C SER A 231 -46.25 -2.83 -32.79
N SER A 232 -45.56 -1.80 -32.27
CA SER A 232 -46.07 -0.64 -31.50
C SER A 232 -46.54 -0.95 -30.06
N LYS A 233 -46.63 -0.06 -29.06
CA LYS A 233 -46.16 1.29 -28.68
C LYS A 233 -46.79 1.53 -27.28
N ILE A 234 -46.20 2.42 -26.47
CA ILE A 234 -46.88 3.37 -25.56
C ILE A 234 -47.34 2.93 -24.13
N ALA A 235 -46.92 3.79 -23.20
CA ALA A 235 -47.55 4.36 -22.00
C ALA A 235 -47.44 3.73 -20.60
N SER A 236 -46.99 4.63 -19.74
CA SER A 236 -47.14 4.77 -18.30
C SER A 236 -48.60 4.75 -17.80
N ARG A 237 -48.77 4.44 -16.51
CA ARG A 237 -49.49 5.32 -15.57
C ARG A 237 -49.28 4.88 -14.11
N ARG A 238 -49.04 5.89 -13.27
CA ARG A 238 -49.27 5.93 -11.83
C ARG A 238 -50.78 6.01 -11.54
N PRO A 239 -51.15 5.89 -10.26
CA PRO A 239 -51.83 7.00 -9.56
C PRO A 239 -50.85 7.78 -8.65
#